data_AF-A0A2G1WJD8-F1
#
_entry.id   AF-A0A2G1WJD8-F1
#
_cell.length_a   1.000
_cell.length_b   1.000
_cell.length_c   1.000
_cell.angle_alpha   90.00
_cell.angle_beta   90.00
_cell.angle_gamma   90.00
#
_symmetry.space_group_name_H-M   'P 1'
#
loop_
_entity.id
_entity.type
_entity.pdbx_description
1 polymer ?
#
loop_
_entity_poly.entity_id
_entity_poly.type
_entity_poly.pdbx_seq_one_letter_code
_entity_poly.pdbx_strand_id
1 'polypeptide(L)' 'MTEGRALLTEREREALAGDGSDSYRYKTRTYFRSRLEQLETDVALLAEHDPELLDDLREVVCEDATDGDGREATDTTTE' A
#
# COMPACT_ATOMS: atom_id res chain seq x y z
N MET A 1 -9.12 11.76 20.67
CA MET A 1 -9.33 11.30 19.29
C MET A 1 -8.92 9.86 19.27
N THR A 2 -9.79 8.93 18.85
CA THR A 2 -9.34 7.55 18.62
C THR A 2 -8.43 7.61 17.42
N GLU A 3 -7.14 7.34 17.60
CA GLU A 3 -6.21 7.25 16.48
C GLU A 3 -6.76 6.16 15.54
N GLY A 4 -7.22 6.59 14.36
CA GLY A 4 -7.69 5.66 13.34
C GLY A 4 -6.54 4.74 12.95
N ARG A 5 -6.82 3.44 12.81
CA ARG A 5 -5.81 2.50 12.29
C ARG A 5 -5.79 2.59 10.76
N ALA A 6 -4.60 2.46 10.17
CA ALA A 6 -4.43 2.23 8.75
C ALA A 6 -4.80 0.79 8.37
N LEU A 7 -4.24 0.25 7.28
CA LEU A 7 -4.56 -1.09 6.77
C LEU A 7 -4.22 -2.23 7.75
N LEU A 8 -3.20 -2.08 8.59
CA LEU A 8 -2.73 -3.13 9.50
C LEU A 8 -2.83 -2.69 10.96
N THR A 9 -3.31 -3.61 11.80
CA THR A 9 -3.19 -3.50 13.26
C THR A 9 -1.75 -3.73 13.72
N GLU A 10 -1.44 -3.35 14.95
CA GLU A 10 -0.14 -3.61 15.57
C GLU A 10 0.22 -5.11 15.56
N ARG A 11 -0.72 -5.97 15.96
CA ARG A 11 -0.52 -7.43 15.99
C ARG A 11 -0.31 -8.02 14.60
N GLU A 12 -0.96 -7.46 13.58
CA GLU A 12 -0.75 -7.90 12.21
C GLU A 12 0.63 -7.48 11.69
N ARG A 13 1.15 -6.31 12.10
CA ARG A 13 2.54 -5.90 11.81
C ARG A 13 3.55 -6.84 12.47
N GLU A 14 3.38 -7.14 13.75
CA GLU A 14 4.19 -8.14 14.48
C GLU A 14 4.17 -9.50 13.74
N ALA A 15 2.98 -9.97 13.34
CA ALA A 15 2.84 -11.23 12.62
C ALA A 15 3.59 -11.28 11.28
N LEU A 16 3.63 -10.16 10.55
CA LEU A 16 4.38 -10.04 9.30
C LEU A 16 5.88 -9.93 9.54
N ALA A 17 6.31 -9.35 10.67
CA ALA A 17 7.71 -9.28 11.09
C ALA A 17 8.28 -10.63 11.57
N GLY A 18 7.43 -11.66 11.72
CA GLY A 18 7.82 -13.02 12.08
C GLY A 18 7.43 -13.44 13.49
N ASP A 19 6.76 -12.56 14.25
CA ASP A 19 6.25 -12.90 15.58
C ASP A 19 4.98 -13.75 15.52
N GLY A 20 4.91 -14.76 16.40
CA GLY A 20 3.74 -15.63 16.51
C GLY A 20 3.74 -16.84 15.57
N SER A 21 2.56 -17.41 15.32
CA SER A 21 2.44 -18.67 14.60
C SER A 21 2.40 -18.51 13.08
N ASP A 22 2.93 -19.49 12.35
CA ASP A 22 2.84 -19.54 10.88
C ASP A 22 1.39 -19.46 10.37
N SER A 23 0.46 -20.10 11.09
CA SER A 23 -0.98 -20.06 10.78
C SER A 23 -1.54 -18.65 10.89
N TYR A 24 -1.15 -17.91 11.93
CA TYR A 24 -1.57 -16.52 12.11
C TYR A 24 -0.96 -15.62 11.03
N ARG A 25 0.35 -15.74 10.76
CA ARG A 25 1.01 -15.01 9.66
C ARG A 25 0.34 -15.27 8.31
N TYR A 26 -0.01 -16.52 8.01
CA TYR A 26 -0.73 -16.88 6.78
C TYR A 26 -2.10 -16.20 6.70
N LYS A 27 -2.88 -16.22 7.80
CA LYS A 27 -4.16 -15.52 7.87
C LYS A 27 -4.00 -14.02 7.67
N THR A 28 -3.02 -13.39 8.32
CA THR A 28 -2.72 -11.97 8.17
C THR A 28 -2.46 -11.60 6.72
N ARG A 29 -1.64 -12.38 6.00
CA ARG A 29 -1.40 -12.17 4.56
C ARG A 29 -2.67 -12.31 3.72
N THR A 30 -3.54 -13.26 4.07
CA THR A 30 -4.81 -13.47 3.38
C THR A 30 -5.76 -12.30 3.58
N TYR A 31 -5.91 -11.83 4.83
CA TYR A 31 -6.74 -10.67 5.13
C TYR A 31 -6.20 -9.39 4.51
N PHE A 32 -4.87 -9.21 4.49
CA PHE A 32 -4.26 -8.07 3.85
C PHE A 32 -4.59 -8.00 2.35
N ARG A 33 -4.53 -9.12 1.64
CA ARG A 33 -4.93 -9.18 0.21
C ARG A 33 -6.38 -8.75 0.00
N SER A 34 -7.30 -9.20 0.86
CA SER A 34 -8.70 -8.80 0.77
C SER A 34 -8.94 -7.32 1.07
N ARG A 35 -8.07 -6.69 1.87
CA ARG A 35 -8.09 -5.24 2.10
C ARG A 35 -7.57 -4.46 0.91
N LEU A 36 -6.61 -5.00 0.15
CA LEU A 36 -6.15 -4.37 -1.09
C LEU A 36 -7.26 -4.28 -2.14
N GLU A 37 -8.10 -5.31 -2.28
CA GLU A 37 -9.27 -5.26 -3.18
C GLU A 37 -10.25 -4.13 -2.82
N GLN A 38 -10.40 -3.84 -1.52
CA GLN A 38 -11.22 -2.69 -1.06
C GLN A 38 -10.51 -1.37 -1.34
N LEU A 39 -9.20 -1.30 -1.10
CA LEU A 39 -8.40 -0.11 -1.38
C LEU A 39 -8.43 0.27 -2.87
N GLU A 40 -8.48 -0.69 -3.78
CA GLU A 40 -8.66 -0.42 -5.22
C GLU A 40 -9.97 0.34 -5.50
N THR A 41 -11.04 -0.02 -4.79
CA THR A 41 -12.33 0.67 -4.88
C THR A 41 -12.22 2.10 -4.33
N ASP A 42 -11.56 2.27 -3.19
CA ASP A 42 -11.32 3.59 -2.59
C ASP A 42 -10.47 4.47 -3.51
N VAL A 43 -9.42 3.92 -4.12
CA VAL A 43 -8.56 4.62 -5.09
C VAL A 43 -9.36 5.09 -6.30
N ALA A 44 -10.26 4.25 -6.84
CA ALA A 44 -11.12 4.66 -7.95
C ALA A 44 -12.05 5.82 -7.57
N LEU A 45 -12.59 5.79 -6.34
CA LEU A 45 -13.45 6.84 -5.82
C LEU A 45 -12.68 8.15 -5.60
N LEU A 46 -11.47 8.09 -5.05
CA LEU A 46 -10.60 9.26 -4.90
C LEU A 46 -10.20 9.83 -6.27
N ALA A 47 -9.86 8.98 -7.25
CA ALA A 47 -9.54 9.44 -8.59
C ALA A 47 -10.69 10.23 -9.25
N GLU A 48 -11.94 9.86 -8.96
CA GLU A 48 -13.12 10.53 -9.52
C GLU A 48 -13.50 11.81 -8.78
N HIS A 49 -13.36 11.83 -7.45
CA HIS A 49 -13.95 12.88 -6.62
C HIS A 49 -12.93 13.78 -5.91
N ASP A 50 -11.74 13.27 -5.60
CA ASP A 50 -10.73 13.98 -4.83
C ASP A 50 -9.30 13.52 -5.21
N PRO A 51 -8.79 13.99 -6.35
CA PRO A 51 -7.48 13.58 -6.84
C PRO A 51 -6.32 14.05 -5.94
N GLU A 52 -6.49 15.13 -5.18
CA GLU A 52 -5.46 15.62 -4.25
C GLU A 52 -5.19 14.58 -3.15
N LEU A 53 -6.23 14.01 -2.54
CA LEU A 53 -6.08 12.93 -1.57
C LEU A 53 -5.52 11.64 -2.17
N LEU A 54 -5.77 11.38 -3.46
CA LEU A 54 -5.15 10.25 -4.15
C LEU A 54 -3.64 10.45 -4.33
N ASP A 55 -3.22 11.68 -4.64
CA ASP A 55 -1.80 12.01 -4.77
C ASP A 55 -1.09 11.90 -3.41
N ASP A 56 -1.70 12.38 -2.31
CA ASP A 56 -1.19 12.18 -0.95
C ASP A 56 -1.01 10.68 -0.61
N LEU A 57 -1.98 9.84 -0.97
CA LEU A 57 -1.90 8.39 -0.77
C LEU A 57 -0.75 7.78 -1.59
N ARG A 58 -0.55 8.25 -2.83
CA ARG A 58 0.52 7.77 -3.72
C ARG A 58 1.89 8.18 -3.25
N GLU A 59 2.06 9.40 -2.74
CA GLU A 59 3.30 9.87 -2.12
C GLU A 59 3.72 8.88 -1.03
N VAL A 60 2.84 8.56 -0.09
CA VAL A 60 3.15 7.62 1.00
C VAL A 60 3.46 6.19 0.50
N VAL A 61 2.78 5.70 -0.54
CA VAL A 61 2.95 4.30 -1.01
C VAL A 61 4.12 4.14 -1.98
N CYS A 62 4.37 5.14 -2.83
CA CYS A 62 5.34 5.07 -3.92
C CYS A 62 6.69 5.66 -3.54
N GLU A 63 6.76 6.70 -2.69
CA GLU A 63 8.05 7.32 -2.34
C GLU A 63 8.88 6.43 -1.41
N ASP A 64 8.23 5.62 -0.56
CA ASP A 64 8.89 4.57 0.24
C ASP A 64 9.46 3.43 -0.63
N ALA A 65 9.06 3.29 -1.90
CA ALA A 65 9.55 2.26 -2.82
C ALA A 65 10.78 2.70 -3.65
N THR A 66 11.15 3.98 -3.60
CA THR A 66 12.20 4.57 -4.46
C THR A 66 13.61 4.61 -3.87
N ASP A 67 13.82 4.14 -2.63
CA ASP A 67 15.15 3.80 -2.11
C ASP A 67 15.61 2.43 -2.65
N GLY A 68 15.54 2.23 -3.97
CA GLY A 68 15.63 0.90 -4.57
C GLY A 68 15.68 0.89 -6.10
N ASP A 69 16.63 1.63 -6.66
CA ASP A 69 17.17 1.49 -8.03
C ASP A 69 16.34 2.05 -9.20
N GLY A 70 17.04 2.78 -10.05
CA GLY A 70 16.50 3.46 -11.22
C GLY A 70 16.13 2.49 -12.33
N ARG A 71 15.10 2.87 -13.08
CA ARG A 71 14.99 2.46 -14.48
C ARG A 71 14.67 3.67 -15.33
N GLU A 72 15.74 4.13 -15.97
CA GLU A 72 15.82 4.94 -17.17
C GLU A 72 14.48 5.28 -17.84
N ALA A 73 14.26 6.60 -17.95
CA ALA A 73 13.59 7.16 -19.10
C ALA A 73 14.37 6.74 -20.36
N THR A 74 13.86 5.78 -21.12
CA THR A 74 14.24 5.68 -22.54
C THR A 74 13.39 6.66 -23.31
N ASP A 75 13.86 7.90 -23.34
CA ASP A 75 13.59 8.84 -24.41
C ASP A 75 13.99 8.16 -25.73
N THR A 76 13.02 7.62 -26.47
CA THR A 76 13.24 7.23 -27.87
C THR A 76 12.74 8.37 -28.74
N THR A 77 13.52 9.45 -28.75
CA THR A 77 13.65 10.29 -29.93
C THR A 77 14.30 9.46 -31.04
N THR A 78 13.56 9.14 -32.10
CA THR A 78 14.11 8.75 -33.40
C THR A 78 13.35 9.55 -34.46
N GLU A 79 14.15 10.17 -35.33
CA GLU A 79 13.85 11.15 -36.40
C GLU A 79 12.55 10.96 -37.19
#